data_AF-A0A6N8KXC7-F1
#
_entry.id   AF-A0A6N8KXC7-F1
#
_cell.length_a   1.000
_cell.length_b   1.000
_cell.length_c   1.000
_cell.angle_alpha   90.00
_cell.angle_beta   90.00
_cell.angle_gamma   90.00
#
_symmetry.space_group_name_H-M   'P 1'
#
loop_
_entity.id
_entity.type
_entity.pdbx_description
1 polymer ?
#
loop_
_entity_poly.entity_id
_entity_poly.type
_entity_poly.pdbx_seq_one_letter_code
_entity_poly.pdbx_strand_id
1 'polypeptide(L)'
;MKNLTKLTFALIAFTLLFTACSSSDDDTPQPEQVAKEITVEELQNYMIVDEFLSKPEYQNQLGTKPYLFATYITEDNNDGKLYAFSEGWFASVAYNLEEDGAITYDATTGITTLKTKWGYYELTRDANEQIIVKGNHHDPNNPYTYWFTSNYTQLVKTDGTVYENSTYKAVENLTGFYRFSIDFWRYKQDAVPNDGDLTWSYYLNHRNVWTGQDGGTEQLYNVFIAIPKGNGWKGNHKDKDILLVNTGKTMTIGDVVLCEKM
;
A
#
# COMPACT_ATOMS: atom_id res chain seq x y z
N MET A 1 -50.84 21.61 40.08
CA MET A 1 -49.72 20.68 39.87
C MET A 1 -49.21 20.73 38.40
N LYS A 2 -48.70 21.89 37.95
CA LYS A 2 -48.10 22.06 36.60
C LYS A 2 -46.74 22.77 36.61
N ASN A 3 -46.32 23.32 37.76
CA ASN A 3 -45.04 24.03 37.90
C ASN A 3 -43.95 23.20 38.59
N LEU A 4 -44.31 22.17 39.36
CA LEU A 4 -43.32 21.31 40.03
C LEU A 4 -42.62 20.37 39.02
N THR A 5 -43.36 19.85 38.04
CA THR A 5 -42.82 19.01 36.96
C THR A 5 -41.89 19.77 36.01
N LYS A 6 -42.12 21.07 35.78
CA LYS A 6 -41.23 21.90 34.95
C LYS A 6 -39.88 22.17 35.62
N LEU A 7 -39.84 22.30 36.94
CA LEU A 7 -38.59 22.46 37.69
C LEU A 7 -37.76 21.17 37.70
N THR A 8 -38.39 20.00 37.78
CA THR A 8 -37.68 18.71 37.77
C THR A 8 -37.11 18.38 36.39
N PHE A 9 -37.81 18.70 35.30
CA PHE A 9 -37.26 18.56 33.94
C PHE A 9 -36.15 19.57 33.63
N ALA A 10 -36.20 20.78 34.19
CA ALA A 10 -35.13 21.76 34.04
C ALA A 10 -33.83 21.34 34.77
N LEU A 11 -33.94 20.69 35.94
CA LEU A 11 -32.75 20.20 36.67
C LEU A 11 -32.09 18.98 35.99
N ILE A 12 -32.88 18.07 35.40
CA ILE A 12 -32.33 16.89 34.68
C ILE A 12 -31.73 17.30 33.32
N ALA A 13 -32.28 18.32 32.66
CA ALA A 13 -31.68 18.89 31.45
C ALA A 13 -30.37 19.63 31.78
N PHE A 14 -30.26 20.29 32.94
CA PHE A 14 -29.02 20.94 33.36
C PHE A 14 -27.91 19.92 33.64
N THR A 15 -28.15 18.82 34.35
CA THR A 15 -27.11 17.79 34.57
C THR A 15 -26.71 17.03 33.30
N LEU A 16 -27.60 16.89 32.31
CA LEU A 16 -27.26 16.29 31.00
C LEU A 16 -26.52 17.26 30.05
N LEU A 17 -26.76 18.57 30.16
CA LEU A 17 -26.01 19.57 29.39
C LEU A 17 -24.60 19.83 29.95
N PHE A 18 -24.37 19.62 31.25
CA PHE A 18 -23.02 19.69 31.85
C PHE A 18 -22.21 18.37 31.79
N THR A 19 -22.75 17.33 31.16
CA THR A 19 -21.96 16.18 30.68
C THR A 19 -21.81 16.14 29.15
N ALA A 20 -22.58 16.94 28.42
CA ALA A 20 -22.52 17.07 26.95
C ALA A 20 -21.84 18.37 26.47
N CYS A 21 -21.41 19.24 27.37
CA CYS A 21 -20.57 20.40 27.09
C CYS A 21 -19.54 20.55 28.21
N SER A 22 -18.54 19.65 28.28
CA SER A 22 -17.26 20.05 28.86
C SER A 22 -16.54 20.92 27.82
N SER A 23 -17.00 22.15 27.68
CA SER A 23 -16.10 23.26 27.39
C SER A 23 -15.18 23.38 28.59
N SER A 24 -14.08 22.61 28.59
CA SER A 24 -12.94 22.98 29.40
C SER A 24 -12.37 24.24 28.77
N ASP A 25 -12.71 25.39 29.34
CA ASP A 25 -11.82 26.56 29.38
C ASP A 25 -10.59 26.21 30.25
N ASP A 26 -9.87 25.16 29.83
CA ASP A 26 -8.46 25.06 30.09
C ASP A 26 -7.81 25.68 28.86
N ASP A 27 -7.53 26.99 28.95
CA ASP A 27 -6.62 27.71 28.03
C ASP A 27 -5.16 27.21 28.15
N THR A 28 -4.94 26.09 28.82
CA THR A 28 -3.80 25.23 28.51
C THR A 28 -4.08 24.55 27.18
N PRO A 29 -3.25 24.77 26.14
CA PRO A 29 -3.27 23.89 24.98
C PRO A 29 -3.24 22.47 25.54
N GLN A 30 -4.29 21.68 25.27
CA GLN A 30 -4.12 20.23 25.39
C GLN A 30 -2.85 19.94 24.60
N PRO A 31 -1.80 19.36 25.21
CA PRO A 31 -0.59 19.09 24.46
C PRO A 31 -1.05 18.31 23.23
N GLU A 32 -0.77 18.85 22.03
CA GLU A 32 -1.03 18.11 20.80
C GLU A 32 -0.51 16.71 21.06
N GLN A 33 -1.40 15.73 21.03
CA GLN A 33 -1.03 14.37 21.37
C GLN A 33 -0.11 13.92 20.23
N VAL A 34 1.19 14.09 20.45
CA VAL A 34 2.22 13.72 19.49
C VAL A 34 2.03 12.25 19.19
N ALA A 35 1.87 11.92 17.90
CA ALA A 35 1.64 10.55 17.46
C ALA A 35 2.75 9.64 18.00
N LYS A 36 2.37 8.53 18.63
CA LYS A 36 3.30 7.52 19.12
C LYS A 36 4.21 7.03 17.99
N GLU A 37 5.50 6.88 18.30
CA GLU A 37 6.49 6.23 17.44
C GLU A 37 5.94 4.93 16.83
N ILE A 38 6.23 4.75 15.55
CA ILE A 38 5.89 3.56 14.78
C ILE A 38 7.14 2.68 14.71
N THR A 39 7.06 1.46 15.24
CA THR A 39 8.22 0.57 15.28
C THR A 39 8.40 -0.21 13.98
N VAL A 40 9.61 -0.74 13.76
CA VAL A 40 9.90 -1.63 12.62
C VAL A 40 9.00 -2.86 12.63
N GLU A 41 8.80 -3.45 13.80
CA GLU A 41 7.95 -4.62 14.02
C GLU A 41 6.50 -4.35 13.62
N GLU A 42 5.98 -3.15 13.91
CA GLU A 42 4.66 -2.74 13.43
C GLU A 42 4.63 -2.67 11.91
N LEU A 43 5.65 -2.05 11.30
CA LEU A 43 5.75 -1.85 9.85
C LEU A 43 5.91 -3.14 9.04
N GLN A 44 6.37 -4.24 9.62
CA GLN A 44 6.38 -5.56 8.97
C GLN A 44 4.97 -6.06 8.61
N ASN A 45 3.93 -5.52 9.25
CA ASN A 45 2.52 -5.82 8.93
C ASN A 45 1.92 -4.86 7.89
N TYR A 46 2.77 -4.09 7.19
CA TYR A 46 2.35 -3.14 6.18
C TYR A 46 3.20 -3.26 4.92
N MET A 47 2.61 -2.81 3.83
CA MET A 47 3.25 -2.59 2.54
C MET A 47 2.85 -1.19 2.07
N ILE A 48 3.78 -0.47 1.47
CA ILE A 48 3.50 0.79 0.78
C ILE A 48 3.42 0.49 -0.71
N VAL A 49 2.30 0.81 -1.35
CA VAL A 49 2.13 0.69 -2.79
C VAL A 49 2.19 2.08 -3.40
N ASP A 50 3.15 2.29 -4.29
CA ASP A 50 3.36 3.54 -5.00
C ASP A 50 3.02 3.38 -6.49
N GLU A 51 2.29 4.37 -6.98
CA GLU A 51 2.03 4.61 -8.39
C GLU A 51 2.91 5.77 -8.87
N PHE A 52 3.76 5.49 -9.84
CA PHE A 52 4.64 6.46 -10.48
C PHE A 52 4.18 6.80 -11.89
N LEU A 53 4.37 8.05 -12.29
CA LEU A 53 4.21 8.51 -13.66
C LEU A 53 5.54 9.04 -14.20
N SER A 54 5.79 8.83 -15.49
CA SER A 54 6.95 9.41 -16.14
C SER A 54 6.87 10.93 -16.14
N LYS A 55 7.98 11.59 -15.79
CA LYS A 55 8.09 13.05 -15.89
C LYS A 55 7.87 13.49 -17.34
N PRO A 56 7.33 14.69 -17.57
CA PRO A 56 6.97 15.16 -18.92
C PRO A 56 8.09 14.99 -19.96
N GLU A 57 9.34 15.24 -19.59
CA GLU A 57 10.51 15.13 -20.46
C GLU A 57 10.85 13.68 -20.88
N TYR A 58 10.36 12.67 -20.16
CA TYR A 58 10.60 11.25 -20.46
C TYR A 58 9.36 10.52 -21.02
N GLN A 59 8.20 11.18 -21.07
CA GLN A 59 6.95 10.56 -21.54
C GLN A 59 7.01 10.03 -22.98
N ASN A 60 7.81 10.66 -23.85
CA ASN A 60 8.00 10.17 -25.22
C ASN A 60 8.68 8.79 -25.28
N GLN A 61 9.45 8.43 -24.24
CA GLN A 61 10.20 7.18 -24.19
C GLN A 61 9.47 6.12 -23.35
N LEU A 62 8.90 6.53 -22.22
CA LEU A 62 8.30 5.63 -21.23
C LEU A 62 6.77 5.52 -21.34
N GLY A 63 6.15 6.42 -22.12
CA GLY A 63 4.71 6.58 -22.17
C GLY A 63 4.16 7.36 -20.98
N THR A 64 2.84 7.33 -20.85
CA THR A 64 2.09 8.07 -19.81
C THR A 64 1.38 7.12 -18.83
N LYS A 65 1.64 5.82 -18.94
CA LYS A 65 0.98 4.80 -18.13
C LYS A 65 1.64 4.69 -16.77
N PRO A 66 0.88 4.37 -15.71
CA PRO A 66 1.42 4.25 -14.37
C PRO A 66 2.32 3.02 -14.20
N TYR A 67 3.40 3.20 -13.46
CA TYR A 67 4.29 2.16 -12.99
C TYR A 67 4.07 1.89 -11.51
N LEU A 68 3.89 0.62 -11.11
CA LEU A 68 3.69 0.25 -9.71
C LEU A 68 4.97 -0.29 -9.05
N PHE A 69 5.22 0.17 -7.82
CA PHE A 69 6.16 -0.45 -6.88
C PHE A 69 5.44 -0.79 -5.57
N ALA A 70 5.89 -1.88 -4.94
CA ALA A 70 5.51 -2.24 -3.59
C ALA A 70 6.75 -2.23 -2.69
N THR A 71 6.73 -1.43 -1.61
CA THR A 71 7.73 -1.43 -0.56
C THR A 71 7.23 -2.19 0.66
N TYR A 72 8.03 -3.10 1.22
CA TYR A 72 7.72 -3.83 2.45
C TYR A 72 8.99 -4.13 3.25
N ILE A 73 8.83 -4.41 4.55
CA ILE A 73 9.95 -4.76 5.43
C ILE A 73 9.97 -6.27 5.67
N THR A 74 11.09 -6.90 5.32
CA THR A 74 11.31 -8.33 5.58
C THR A 74 12.80 -8.61 5.80
N GLU A 75 13.09 -9.79 6.36
CA GLU A 75 14.43 -10.34 6.40
C GLU A 75 14.83 -10.89 5.03
N ASP A 76 16.11 -10.76 4.65
CA ASP A 76 16.67 -11.34 3.43
C ASP A 76 17.57 -12.54 3.76
N ASN A 77 17.45 -13.62 2.98
CA ASN A 77 18.35 -14.77 3.00
C ASN A 77 18.67 -15.37 4.40
N ASN A 78 17.79 -15.17 5.38
CA ASN A 78 17.97 -15.56 6.78
C ASN A 78 19.27 -15.00 7.41
N ASP A 79 19.72 -13.82 6.99
CA ASP A 79 20.94 -13.18 7.52
C ASP A 79 20.72 -12.49 8.88
N GLY A 80 19.49 -12.52 9.41
CA GLY A 80 19.08 -11.89 10.65
C GLY A 80 18.83 -10.39 10.57
N LYS A 81 18.91 -9.78 9.38
CA LYS A 81 18.76 -8.32 9.21
C LYS A 81 17.47 -7.98 8.48
N LEU A 82 16.90 -6.84 8.84
CA LEU A 82 15.72 -6.33 8.17
C LEU A 82 16.09 -5.38 7.03
N TYR A 83 15.35 -5.49 5.94
CA TYR A 83 15.50 -4.63 4.79
C TYR A 83 14.15 -4.04 4.39
N ALA A 84 14.15 -2.78 3.95
CA ALA A 84 13.06 -2.23 3.16
C ALA A 84 13.27 -2.63 1.69
N PHE A 85 12.56 -3.68 1.27
CA PHE A 85 12.51 -4.10 -0.12
C PHE A 85 11.54 -3.24 -0.90
N SER A 86 11.89 -2.89 -2.12
CA SER A 86 10.99 -2.24 -3.07
C SER A 86 10.99 -3.00 -4.38
N GLU A 87 9.82 -3.54 -4.72
CA GLU A 87 9.61 -4.50 -5.79
C GLU A 87 8.75 -3.88 -6.90
N GLY A 88 9.23 -3.96 -8.13
CA GLY A 88 8.47 -3.71 -9.34
C GLY A 88 8.88 -4.70 -10.43
N TRP A 89 8.22 -4.69 -11.59
CA TRP A 89 8.42 -5.77 -12.57
C TRP A 89 9.84 -5.87 -13.13
N PHE A 90 10.64 -4.79 -13.14
CA PHE A 90 12.00 -4.77 -13.70
C PHE A 90 13.10 -4.50 -12.67
N ALA A 91 12.74 -4.16 -11.44
CA ALA A 91 13.70 -3.80 -10.41
C ALA A 91 13.21 -4.26 -9.04
N SER A 92 14.09 -4.97 -8.35
CA SER A 92 14.02 -5.23 -6.91
C SER A 92 15.24 -4.56 -6.28
N VAL A 93 15.01 -3.75 -5.26
CA VAL A 93 16.09 -3.13 -4.49
C VAL A 93 15.81 -3.24 -3.00
N ALA A 94 16.87 -3.42 -2.22
CA ALA A 94 16.80 -3.55 -0.77
C ALA A 94 17.60 -2.43 -0.11
N TYR A 95 17.04 -1.83 0.94
CA TYR A 95 17.75 -0.91 1.84
C TYR A 95 17.92 -1.57 3.20
N ASN A 96 19.16 -1.71 3.66
CA ASN A 96 19.47 -2.32 4.95
C ASN A 96 19.00 -1.39 6.09
N LEU A 97 18.11 -1.89 6.96
CA LEU A 97 17.56 -1.10 8.06
C LEU A 97 18.48 -1.04 9.28
N GLU A 98 19.57 -1.80 9.29
CA GLU A 98 20.63 -1.70 10.30
C GLU A 98 21.55 -0.48 10.08
N GLU A 99 21.41 0.24 8.96
CA GLU A 99 22.16 1.46 8.70
C GLU A 99 21.66 2.62 9.59
N ASP A 100 22.59 3.45 10.07
CA ASP A 100 22.26 4.59 10.93
C ASP A 100 21.25 5.54 10.28
N GLY A 101 20.14 5.77 10.99
CA GLY A 101 19.05 6.62 10.55
C GLY A 101 18.23 6.05 9.40
N ALA A 102 18.22 4.73 9.20
CA ALA A 102 17.30 4.05 8.29
C ALA A 102 15.83 4.28 8.70
N ILE A 103 15.57 4.25 10.00
CA ILE A 103 14.28 4.61 10.60
C ILE A 103 14.54 5.63 11.70
N THR A 104 13.83 6.75 11.66
CA THR A 104 13.98 7.85 12.65
C THR A 104 12.60 8.34 13.08
N TYR A 105 12.46 8.70 14.34
CA TYR A 105 11.24 9.30 14.87
C TYR A 105 11.51 10.71 15.41
N ASP A 106 10.71 11.69 14.98
CA ASP A 106 10.71 13.04 15.51
C ASP A 106 9.54 13.22 16.48
N ALA A 107 9.86 13.29 17.78
CA ALA A 107 8.88 13.49 18.85
C ALA A 107 8.25 14.90 18.89
N THR A 108 8.73 15.84 18.09
CA THR A 108 8.11 17.17 17.97
C THR A 108 6.96 17.13 16.97
N THR A 109 7.11 16.37 15.89
CA THR A 109 6.15 16.32 14.78
C THR A 109 5.32 15.04 14.75
N GLY A 110 5.70 14.01 15.52
CA GLY A 110 5.07 12.69 15.52
C GLY A 110 5.31 11.91 14.21
N ILE A 111 6.40 12.23 13.49
CA ILE A 111 6.73 11.62 12.19
C ILE A 111 7.78 10.54 12.38
N THR A 112 7.50 9.34 11.89
CA THR A 112 8.48 8.28 11.67
C THR A 112 8.90 8.29 10.20
N THR A 113 10.17 8.48 9.92
CA THR A 113 10.74 8.42 8.57
C THR A 113 11.30 7.03 8.32
N LEU A 114 10.87 6.38 7.23
CA LEU A 114 11.41 5.11 6.73
C LEU A 114 12.22 5.38 5.46
N LYS A 115 13.53 5.17 5.50
CA LYS A 115 14.39 5.24 4.32
C LYS A 115 14.30 3.98 3.48
N THR A 116 14.40 4.18 2.17
CA THR A 116 14.48 3.12 1.16
C THR A 116 15.57 3.44 0.16
N LYS A 117 15.87 2.52 -0.75
CA LYS A 117 16.78 2.82 -1.86
C LYS A 117 16.24 3.89 -2.80
N TRP A 118 14.95 4.20 -2.77
CA TRP A 118 14.32 5.22 -3.61
C TRP A 118 14.25 6.61 -2.98
N GLY A 119 14.51 6.73 -1.67
CA GLY A 119 14.31 7.96 -0.91
C GLY A 119 13.78 7.65 0.48
N TYR A 120 12.68 8.28 0.89
CA TYR A 120 12.04 7.99 2.17
C TYR A 120 10.53 8.22 2.16
N TYR A 121 9.85 7.57 3.10
CA TYR A 121 8.45 7.80 3.44
C TYR A 121 8.35 8.43 4.83
N GLU A 122 7.46 9.40 4.97
CA GLU A 122 7.07 9.97 6.26
C GLU A 122 5.75 9.34 6.69
N LEU A 123 5.78 8.66 7.83
CA LEU A 123 4.66 7.94 8.41
C LEU A 123 4.23 8.62 9.71
N THR A 124 2.93 8.62 9.97
CA THR A 124 2.39 9.12 11.24
C THR A 124 1.11 8.35 11.58
N ARG A 125 0.47 8.67 12.71
CA ARG A 125 -0.82 8.10 13.09
C ARG A 125 -1.93 9.12 12.87
N ASP A 126 -3.06 8.64 12.36
CA ASP A 126 -4.30 9.41 12.30
C ASP A 126 -4.99 9.45 13.68
N ALA A 127 -6.14 10.13 13.74
CA ALA A 127 -6.93 10.24 14.98
C ALA A 127 -7.50 8.90 15.50
N ASN A 128 -7.46 7.83 14.69
CA ASN A 128 -7.88 6.48 15.07
C ASN A 128 -6.67 5.56 15.35
N GLU A 129 -5.50 6.16 15.57
CA GLU A 129 -4.21 5.49 15.79
C GLU A 129 -3.74 4.60 14.62
N GLN A 130 -4.37 4.73 13.44
CA GLN A 130 -3.96 3.99 12.24
C GLN A 130 -2.72 4.65 11.65
N ILE A 131 -1.76 3.83 11.22
CA ILE A 131 -0.58 4.32 10.52
C ILE A 131 -1.01 4.80 9.13
N ILE A 132 -0.53 5.97 8.75
CA ILE A 132 -0.77 6.59 7.44
C ILE A 132 0.54 7.10 6.86
N VAL A 133 0.60 7.20 5.54
CA VAL A 133 1.68 7.91 4.84
C VAL A 133 1.31 9.39 4.80
N LYS A 134 2.12 10.23 5.46
CA LYS A 134 1.98 11.69 5.44
C LYS A 134 2.62 12.30 4.21
N GLY A 135 3.73 11.72 3.77
CA GLY A 135 4.48 12.20 2.62
C GLY A 135 5.48 11.16 2.12
N ASN A 136 5.98 11.39 0.92
CA ASN A 136 7.10 10.66 0.34
C ASN A 136 8.10 11.68 -0.23
N HIS A 137 9.36 11.27 -0.29
CA HIS A 137 10.39 12.04 -0.95
C HIS A 137 11.32 11.09 -1.67
N HIS A 138 11.29 11.14 -2.98
CA HIS A 138 12.19 10.35 -3.81
C HIS A 138 13.46 11.12 -4.09
N ASP A 139 14.60 10.44 -4.04
CA ASP A 139 15.87 11.05 -4.44
C ASP A 139 15.81 11.38 -5.94
N PRO A 140 15.83 12.66 -6.34
CA PRO A 140 15.69 13.06 -7.73
C PRO A 140 16.85 12.60 -8.61
N ASN A 141 17.99 12.25 -8.01
CA ASN A 141 19.18 11.76 -8.69
C ASN A 141 19.30 10.24 -8.67
N ASN A 142 18.30 9.53 -8.12
CA ASN A 142 18.33 8.09 -8.07
C ASN A 142 18.36 7.48 -9.48
N PRO A 143 19.38 6.68 -9.84
CA PRO A 143 19.57 6.22 -11.22
C PRO A 143 18.46 5.29 -11.74
N TYR A 144 17.58 4.80 -10.87
CA TYR A 144 16.48 3.91 -11.23
C TYR A 144 15.12 4.60 -11.25
N THR A 145 14.94 5.71 -10.53
CA THR A 145 13.65 6.41 -10.41
C THR A 145 13.67 7.86 -10.90
N TYR A 146 14.81 8.41 -11.33
CA TYR A 146 14.91 9.80 -11.77
C TYR A 146 13.99 10.17 -12.94
N TRP A 147 13.54 9.18 -13.72
CA TRP A 147 12.58 9.36 -14.81
C TRP A 147 11.12 9.55 -14.36
N PHE A 148 10.83 9.23 -13.10
CA PHE A 148 9.48 9.12 -12.58
C PHE A 148 9.20 10.15 -11.48
N THR A 149 7.92 10.37 -11.21
CA THR A 149 7.42 11.12 -10.06
C THR A 149 6.29 10.33 -9.43
N SER A 150 6.28 10.24 -8.11
CA SER A 150 5.17 9.60 -7.40
C SER A 150 3.88 10.38 -7.65
N ASN A 151 2.84 9.65 -8.04
CA ASN A 151 1.53 10.16 -8.37
C ASN A 151 0.51 9.81 -7.28
N TYR A 152 0.61 8.60 -6.71
CA TYR A 152 -0.26 8.14 -5.65
C TYR A 152 0.45 7.11 -4.77
N THR A 153 0.37 7.30 -3.45
CA THR A 153 0.93 6.40 -2.45
C THR A 153 -0.17 5.88 -1.55
N GLN A 154 -0.16 4.59 -1.26
CA GLN A 154 -1.07 3.98 -0.31
C GLN A 154 -0.33 3.06 0.65
N LEU A 155 -0.58 3.24 1.95
CA LEU A 155 -0.23 2.23 2.94
C LEU A 155 -1.31 1.16 2.98
N VAL A 156 -0.88 -0.10 2.88
CA VAL A 156 -1.74 -1.28 2.89
C VAL A 156 -1.37 -2.10 4.12
N LYS A 157 -2.35 -2.34 4.99
CA LYS A 157 -2.18 -3.28 6.08
C LYS A 157 -2.25 -4.70 5.52
N THR A 158 -1.19 -5.47 5.73
CA THR A 158 -1.12 -6.87 5.32
C THR A 158 -1.75 -7.74 6.40
N ASP A 159 -2.35 -8.85 5.99
CA ASP A 159 -2.94 -9.84 6.89
C ASP A 159 -2.05 -11.07 7.08
N GLY A 160 -0.83 -11.03 6.52
CA GLY A 160 0.13 -12.11 6.56
C GLY A 160 -0.26 -13.34 5.72
N THR A 161 -1.39 -13.29 5.00
CA THR A 161 -1.89 -14.36 4.13
C THR A 161 -1.08 -14.41 2.83
N VAL A 162 -0.75 -15.61 2.36
CA VAL A 162 -0.19 -15.78 1.01
C VAL A 162 -1.33 -15.91 0.02
N TYR A 163 -1.36 -15.05 -1.00
CA TYR A 163 -2.46 -14.96 -1.97
C TYR A 163 -2.33 -15.93 -3.15
N GLU A 164 -1.54 -16.98 -2.97
CA GLU A 164 -1.37 -18.09 -3.92
C GLU A 164 -2.65 -18.93 -4.07
N ASN A 165 -2.64 -19.85 -5.04
CA ASN A 165 -3.73 -20.80 -5.27
C ASN A 165 -5.12 -20.13 -5.39
N SER A 166 -5.15 -18.95 -6.03
CA SER A 166 -6.31 -18.06 -6.08
C SER A 166 -6.68 -17.70 -7.52
N THR A 167 -7.95 -17.36 -7.72
CA THR A 167 -8.46 -16.84 -8.99
C THR A 167 -8.97 -15.42 -8.79
N TYR A 168 -8.64 -14.54 -9.72
CA TYR A 168 -9.06 -13.15 -9.75
C TYR A 168 -9.70 -12.83 -11.09
N LYS A 169 -10.71 -11.96 -11.07
CA LYS A 169 -11.41 -11.46 -12.25
C LYS A 169 -11.14 -9.97 -12.40
N ALA A 170 -10.71 -9.54 -13.59
CA ALA A 170 -10.53 -8.13 -13.91
C ALA A 170 -11.87 -7.37 -13.78
N VAL A 171 -11.80 -6.13 -13.30
CA VAL A 171 -12.95 -5.22 -13.16
C VAL A 171 -12.70 -3.91 -13.91
N GLU A 172 -13.67 -2.98 -13.85
CA GLU A 172 -13.51 -1.61 -14.37
C GLU A 172 -13.12 -1.53 -15.86
N ASN A 173 -13.88 -2.24 -16.70
CA ASN A 173 -13.85 -2.23 -18.17
C ASN A 173 -12.89 -3.23 -18.85
N LEU A 174 -12.25 -4.10 -18.09
CA LEU A 174 -11.49 -5.22 -18.64
C LEU A 174 -12.25 -6.54 -18.45
N THR A 175 -12.07 -7.44 -19.41
CA THR A 175 -12.51 -8.84 -19.31
C THR A 175 -11.27 -9.71 -19.16
N GLY A 176 -11.26 -10.56 -18.14
CA GLY A 176 -10.16 -11.48 -17.98
C GLY A 176 -10.08 -12.09 -16.60
N PHE A 177 -9.34 -13.18 -16.53
CA PHE A 177 -9.14 -13.98 -15.33
C PHE A 177 -7.65 -14.26 -15.18
N TYR A 178 -7.16 -14.00 -13.97
CA TYR A 178 -5.83 -14.42 -13.53
C TYR A 178 -6.01 -15.56 -12.55
N ARG A 179 -5.34 -16.68 -12.78
CA ARG A 179 -5.28 -17.79 -11.83
C ARG A 179 -3.84 -18.09 -11.48
N PHE A 180 -3.61 -18.36 -10.21
CA PHE A 180 -2.33 -18.71 -9.63
C PHE A 180 -2.43 -20.09 -8.99
N SER A 181 -1.37 -20.87 -9.11
CA SER A 181 -1.06 -22.04 -8.28
C SER A 181 0.34 -21.87 -7.70
N ILE A 182 0.79 -22.84 -6.90
CA ILE A 182 2.19 -22.93 -6.48
C ILE A 182 3.09 -22.77 -7.72
N ASP A 183 3.95 -21.74 -7.70
CA ASP A 183 4.95 -21.36 -8.70
C ASP A 183 4.45 -21.03 -10.12
N PHE A 184 3.16 -21.17 -10.41
CA PHE A 184 2.61 -21.00 -11.76
C PHE A 184 1.39 -20.09 -11.81
N TRP A 185 1.19 -19.44 -12.94
CA TRP A 185 0.05 -18.58 -13.18
C TRP A 185 -0.39 -18.63 -14.65
N ARG A 186 -1.58 -18.08 -14.90
CA ARG A 186 -2.08 -17.84 -16.25
C ARG A 186 -3.08 -16.69 -16.29
N TYR A 187 -3.04 -15.92 -17.36
CA TYR A 187 -4.13 -15.03 -17.78
C TYR A 187 -4.94 -15.64 -18.93
N LYS A 188 -6.27 -15.52 -18.87
CA LYS A 188 -7.19 -15.78 -19.98
C LYS A 188 -8.29 -14.73 -20.01
N GLN A 189 -8.61 -14.25 -21.21
CA GLN A 189 -9.61 -13.19 -21.39
C GLN A 189 -11.04 -13.68 -21.13
N ASP A 190 -11.41 -14.85 -21.66
CA ASP A 190 -12.82 -15.26 -21.76
C ASP A 190 -13.23 -16.40 -20.82
N ALA A 191 -12.30 -16.99 -20.08
CA ALA A 191 -12.58 -18.10 -19.18
C ALA A 191 -11.58 -18.15 -18.03
N VAL A 192 -12.01 -18.68 -16.88
CA VAL A 192 -11.12 -19.01 -15.77
C VAL A 192 -10.11 -20.06 -16.25
N PRO A 193 -8.79 -19.83 -16.13
CA PRO A 193 -7.80 -20.86 -16.43
C PRO A 193 -8.04 -22.12 -15.59
N ASN A 194 -7.86 -23.30 -16.18
CA ASN A 194 -7.83 -24.57 -15.45
C ASN A 194 -6.39 -24.92 -15.05
N ASP A 195 -6.21 -25.97 -14.23
CA ASP A 195 -4.88 -26.36 -13.75
C ASP A 195 -3.90 -26.74 -14.89
N GLY A 196 -4.41 -27.32 -15.98
CA GLY A 196 -3.60 -27.64 -17.15
C GLY A 196 -3.13 -26.41 -17.95
N ASP A 197 -3.71 -25.22 -17.70
CA ASP A 197 -3.30 -23.97 -18.33
C ASP A 197 -2.20 -23.24 -17.56
N LEU A 198 -1.93 -23.61 -16.30
CA LEU A 198 -1.00 -22.92 -15.40
C LEU A 198 0.44 -23.31 -15.73
N THR A 199 0.99 -22.65 -16.73
CA THR A 199 2.31 -22.98 -17.29
C THR A 199 3.32 -21.84 -17.20
N TRP A 200 2.91 -20.64 -16.77
CA TRP A 200 3.81 -19.48 -16.70
C TRP A 200 4.33 -19.33 -15.28
N SER A 201 5.65 -19.22 -15.11
CA SER A 201 6.24 -19.11 -13.78
C SER A 201 6.18 -17.69 -13.22
N TYR A 202 6.20 -17.59 -11.90
CA TYR A 202 6.43 -16.34 -11.18
C TYR A 202 7.38 -16.57 -10.00
N TYR A 203 7.96 -15.50 -9.49
CA TYR A 203 8.78 -15.47 -8.29
C TYR A 203 8.00 -14.77 -7.17
N LEU A 204 7.76 -15.50 -6.07
CA LEU A 204 7.12 -14.96 -4.89
C LEU A 204 8.16 -14.19 -4.05
N ASN A 205 8.25 -12.87 -4.27
CA ASN A 205 9.22 -12.03 -3.57
C ASN A 205 8.76 -11.74 -2.13
N HIS A 206 7.44 -11.65 -1.93
CA HIS A 206 6.79 -11.50 -0.63
C HIS A 206 5.36 -12.04 -0.69
N ARG A 207 4.73 -12.31 0.46
CA ARG A 207 3.40 -12.95 0.56
C ARG A 207 2.31 -12.28 -0.29
N ASN A 208 2.45 -10.97 -0.49
CA ASN A 208 1.53 -10.13 -1.25
C ASN A 208 2.11 -9.63 -2.59
N VAL A 209 3.38 -9.93 -2.91
CA VAL A 209 4.07 -9.35 -4.07
C VAL A 209 4.84 -10.44 -4.82
N TRP A 210 4.56 -10.56 -6.11
CA TRP A 210 5.28 -11.46 -6.98
C TRP A 210 5.54 -10.85 -8.34
N THR A 211 6.57 -11.32 -9.03
CA THR A 211 6.89 -10.93 -10.39
C THR A 211 6.89 -12.14 -11.30
N GLY A 212 6.43 -11.98 -12.54
CA GLY A 212 6.36 -13.10 -13.48
C GLY A 212 6.37 -12.63 -14.91
N GLN A 213 6.78 -13.51 -15.82
CA GLN A 213 6.74 -13.23 -17.26
C GLN A 213 5.60 -14.02 -17.89
N ASP A 214 4.83 -13.38 -18.76
CA ASP A 214 3.85 -14.12 -19.55
C ASP A 214 4.56 -14.98 -20.60
N GLY A 215 3.95 -16.10 -20.98
CA GLY A 215 4.45 -16.99 -22.04
C GLY A 215 3.70 -16.81 -23.36
N GLY A 216 3.13 -15.63 -23.60
CA GLY A 216 2.61 -15.23 -24.91
C GLY A 216 3.75 -14.85 -25.86
N THR A 217 3.40 -14.35 -27.06
CA THR A 217 4.40 -13.89 -28.03
C THR A 217 5.15 -12.65 -27.54
N GLU A 218 4.48 -11.77 -26.80
CA GLU A 218 5.09 -10.55 -26.30
C GLU A 218 5.97 -10.76 -25.07
N GLN A 219 5.69 -11.79 -24.28
CA GLN A 219 6.42 -12.15 -23.06
C GLN A 219 6.61 -10.95 -22.11
N LEU A 220 5.50 -10.26 -21.78
CA LEU A 220 5.53 -9.10 -20.90
C LEU A 220 5.96 -9.51 -19.50
N TYR A 221 6.70 -8.61 -18.84
CA TYR A 221 7.02 -8.69 -17.43
C TYR A 221 5.86 -8.11 -16.63
N ASN A 222 5.55 -8.74 -15.50
CA ASN A 222 4.41 -8.41 -14.68
C ASN A 222 4.85 -8.28 -13.24
N VAL A 223 4.32 -7.28 -12.55
CA VAL A 223 4.26 -7.24 -11.09
C VAL A 223 2.82 -7.44 -10.66
N PHE A 224 2.65 -8.26 -9.63
CA PHE A 224 1.37 -8.64 -9.07
C PHE A 224 1.39 -8.26 -7.60
N ILE A 225 0.42 -7.44 -7.18
CA ILE A 225 0.33 -6.91 -5.82
C ILE A 225 -1.05 -7.25 -5.26
N ALA A 226 -1.10 -8.17 -4.31
CA ALA A 226 -2.32 -8.50 -3.58
C ALA A 226 -2.58 -7.49 -2.48
N ILE A 227 -3.74 -6.86 -2.51
CA ILE A 227 -4.23 -5.96 -1.47
C ILE A 227 -5.37 -6.65 -0.73
N PRO A 228 -5.21 -6.92 0.58
CA PRO A 228 -6.25 -7.54 1.40
C PRO A 228 -7.51 -6.69 1.50
N LYS A 229 -8.65 -7.36 1.67
CA LYS A 229 -9.91 -6.70 2.03
C LYS A 229 -9.73 -5.80 3.25
N GLY A 230 -10.46 -4.69 3.26
CA GLY A 230 -10.36 -3.60 4.21
C GLY A 230 -9.57 -2.40 3.67
N ASN A 231 -8.63 -2.63 2.76
CA ASN A 231 -7.77 -1.56 2.21
C ASN A 231 -8.33 -0.96 0.91
N GLY A 232 -8.65 -1.79 -0.09
CA GLY A 232 -9.02 -1.35 -1.45
C GLY A 232 -7.86 -0.67 -2.21
N TRP A 233 -8.07 -0.27 -3.47
CA TRP A 233 -7.11 0.54 -4.24
C TRP A 233 -7.72 1.90 -4.54
N LYS A 234 -7.05 2.99 -4.13
CA LYS A 234 -7.62 4.35 -4.18
C LYS A 234 -9.00 4.44 -3.49
N GLY A 235 -9.20 3.59 -2.48
CA GLY A 235 -10.45 3.46 -1.71
C GLY A 235 -11.54 2.56 -2.35
N ASN A 236 -11.38 2.12 -3.59
CA ASN A 236 -12.35 1.27 -4.29
C ASN A 236 -12.18 -0.21 -3.94
N HIS A 237 -13.29 -0.98 -4.01
CA HIS A 237 -13.34 -2.44 -3.79
C HIS A 237 -12.80 -2.88 -2.41
N LYS A 238 -12.92 -2.02 -1.39
CA LYS A 238 -12.38 -2.27 -0.05
C LYS A 238 -13.00 -3.47 0.67
N ASP A 239 -14.13 -3.99 0.23
CA ASP A 239 -14.81 -5.15 0.83
C ASP A 239 -14.32 -6.50 0.29
N LYS A 240 -13.39 -6.48 -0.68
CA LYS A 240 -12.83 -7.67 -1.33
C LYS A 240 -11.31 -7.68 -1.28
N ASP A 241 -10.77 -8.88 -1.39
CA ASP A 241 -9.36 -9.05 -1.73
C ASP A 241 -9.18 -8.68 -3.20
N ILE A 242 -8.21 -7.83 -3.49
CA ILE A 242 -7.94 -7.37 -4.85
C ILE A 242 -6.51 -7.71 -5.27
N LEU A 243 -6.33 -7.87 -6.56
CA LEU A 243 -5.03 -8.02 -7.21
C LEU A 243 -4.82 -6.86 -8.15
N LEU A 244 -3.75 -6.11 -7.95
CA LEU A 244 -3.22 -5.18 -8.94
C LEU A 244 -2.25 -5.93 -9.83
N VAL A 245 -2.41 -5.79 -11.15
CA VAL A 245 -1.48 -6.32 -12.15
C VAL A 245 -0.98 -5.15 -12.97
N ASN A 246 0.34 -4.97 -13.02
CA ASN A 246 0.97 -3.99 -13.90
C ASN A 246 1.91 -4.77 -14.83
N THR A 247 1.75 -4.56 -16.14
CA THR A 247 2.46 -5.32 -17.18
C THR A 247 3.31 -4.39 -18.03
N GLY A 248 4.46 -4.84 -18.51
CA GLY A 248 5.29 -4.03 -19.40
C GLY A 248 6.50 -4.76 -19.97
N LYS A 249 7.25 -4.05 -20.81
CA LYS A 249 8.42 -4.58 -21.50
C LYS A 249 9.41 -3.47 -21.83
N THR A 250 10.64 -3.61 -21.35
CA THR A 250 11.73 -2.64 -21.53
C THR A 250 11.35 -1.24 -21.02
N MET A 251 10.72 -0.41 -21.86
CA MET A 251 10.29 0.96 -21.57
C MET A 251 8.82 1.21 -21.96
N THR A 252 8.07 0.16 -22.32
CA THR A 252 6.63 0.26 -22.57
C THR A 252 5.88 -0.25 -21.35
N ILE A 253 5.11 0.66 -20.74
CA ILE A 253 4.32 0.39 -19.55
C ILE A 253 2.86 0.16 -19.98
N GLY A 254 2.30 -0.98 -19.62
CA GLY A 254 0.91 -1.33 -19.80
C GLY A 254 0.01 -0.71 -18.72
N ASP A 255 -1.30 -0.85 -18.90
CA ASP A 255 -2.26 -0.39 -17.90
C ASP A 255 -2.14 -1.17 -16.59
N VAL A 256 -2.45 -0.51 -15.47
CA VAL A 256 -2.69 -1.19 -14.21
C VAL A 256 -4.09 -1.81 -14.26
N VAL A 257 -4.14 -3.13 -14.19
CA VAL A 257 -5.37 -3.90 -14.15
C VAL A 257 -5.73 -4.17 -12.69
N LEU A 258 -6.94 -3.77 -12.30
CA LEU A 258 -7.52 -4.12 -10.99
C LEU A 258 -8.37 -5.38 -11.16
N CYS A 259 -8.15 -6.36 -10.30
CA CYS A 259 -8.92 -7.60 -10.28
C CYS A 259 -9.48 -7.86 -8.89
N GLU A 260 -10.69 -8.42 -8.80
CA GLU A 260 -11.29 -8.90 -7.56
C GLU A 260 -11.10 -10.40 -7.42
N LYS A 261 -10.86 -10.89 -6.20
CA LYS A 261 -10.84 -12.32 -5.90
C LYS A 261 -12.22 -12.95 -6.12
N MET A 262 -12.24 -14.11 -6.76
CA MET A 262 -13.45 -14.90 -7.04
C MET A 262 -13.79 -15.89 -5.93
#